data_AF-A0AAE1G202-F1
#
_entry.id   AF-A0AAE1G202-F1
#
_cell.length_a   1.000
_cell.length_b   1.000
_cell.length_c   1.000
_cell.angle_alpha   90.00
_cell.angle_beta   90.00
_cell.angle_gamma   90.00
#
_symmetry.space_group_name_H-M   'P 1'
#
loop_
_entity.id
_entity.type
_entity.pdbx_description
1 polymer ?
#
loop_
_entity_poly.entity_id
_entity_poly.type
_entity_poly.pdbx_seq_one_letter_code
_entity_poly.pdbx_strand_id
1 'polypeptide(L)'
;MLGDYIPASPPAYSAFYSNSFEGQDHHGGSAILVRRDIPCTSLELDTPLQAVAVKVFMDRPYTVCSLYLPPSVTVERGDLNHLVRDLPSPFILLGDFNGRHPLWGDSSVNPRGVLLASFIEDEGLGVLNTGDVTHFNSPTGTFTAIDISLCSPSALLDFTWRVLPDLYGSDHFPILLEGNRTSGYFPKRPVPWWSPVCTTAVREKRAAFSRLRRNRGDPTLLEDFRRARARARRVLKEARRASWKAYVSSINTKTPLTQVFRRVCKMAGKFSPSSPPVLKVNGIKILDGLTVANTMAEAFAKVSSRDSRPLAVRHELRAKERTVLDFTGNENESYNHIFTLRDLHSALSLSAATLLLGQTTSHMQCYDTWVRKRSHFF
;
A
#
# COMPACT_ATOMS: atom_id res chain seq x y z
N MET A 1 -25.32 4.48 15.32
CA MET A 1 -24.93 5.72 16.04
C MET A 1 -23.51 6.15 15.63
N LEU A 2 -23.37 6.67 14.41
CA LEU A 2 -22.25 7.49 13.97
C LEU A 2 -22.91 8.69 13.27
N GLY A 3 -23.42 9.64 14.05
CA GLY A 3 -23.82 10.94 13.50
C GLY A 3 -22.57 11.77 13.22
N ASP A 4 -22.55 12.55 12.14
CA ASP A 4 -21.64 13.63 11.70
C ASP A 4 -20.13 13.56 12.02
N TYR A 5 -19.64 12.42 12.52
CA TYR A 5 -18.28 12.22 12.98
C TYR A 5 -17.49 11.59 11.85
N ILE A 6 -16.76 12.42 11.09
CA ILE A 6 -15.71 11.94 10.21
C ILE A 6 -14.68 11.23 11.10
N PRO A 7 -14.51 9.89 11.00
CA PRO A 7 -13.58 9.18 11.87
C PRO A 7 -12.18 9.74 11.68
N ALA A 8 -11.50 10.12 12.77
CA ALA A 8 -10.11 10.53 12.67
C ALA A 8 -9.26 9.38 12.12
N SER A 9 -8.43 9.65 11.11
CA SER A 9 -7.58 8.63 10.52
C SER A 9 -6.61 8.06 11.56
N PRO A 10 -6.36 6.74 11.58
CA PRO A 10 -5.36 6.13 12.43
C PRO A 10 -3.99 6.81 12.25
N PRO A 11 -3.19 6.93 13.32
CA PRO A 11 -1.86 7.54 13.23
C PRO A 11 -1.00 6.89 12.14
N ALA A 12 -0.39 7.75 11.31
CA ALA A 12 0.39 7.42 10.12
C ALA A 12 -0.39 6.96 8.88
N TYR A 13 -1.71 7.09 8.86
CA TYR A 13 -2.53 6.86 7.67
C TYR A 13 -3.22 8.16 7.21
N SER A 14 -3.43 8.25 5.91
CA SER A 14 -4.39 9.12 5.24
C SER A 14 -5.64 8.28 4.99
N ALA A 15 -6.81 8.78 5.35
CA ALA A 15 -8.07 8.07 5.15
C ALA A 15 -8.91 8.81 4.10
N PHE A 16 -9.49 8.03 3.19
CA PHE A 16 -10.39 8.47 2.13
C PHE A 16 -11.70 7.70 2.33
N TYR A 17 -12.83 8.40 2.26
CA TYR A 17 -14.15 7.85 2.55
C TYR A 17 -15.04 8.01 1.33
N SER A 18 -15.98 7.08 1.12
CA SER A 18 -17.05 7.28 0.15
C SER A 18 -17.94 8.45 0.57
N ASN A 19 -18.56 9.12 -0.40
CA ASN A 19 -19.50 10.21 -0.11
C ASN A 19 -20.65 9.73 0.78
N SER A 20 -21.12 10.63 1.66
CA SER A 20 -22.31 10.38 2.48
C SER A 20 -23.54 10.58 1.61
N PHE A 21 -24.44 9.61 1.56
CA PHE A 21 -25.70 9.73 0.82
C PHE A 21 -26.64 10.64 1.60
N GLU A 22 -27.02 11.78 1.03
CA GLU A 22 -28.09 12.62 1.59
C GLU A 22 -29.40 11.82 1.62
N GLY A 23 -30.06 11.78 2.80
CA GLY A 23 -31.41 11.24 2.93
C GLY A 23 -31.53 9.74 3.24
N GLN A 24 -30.44 9.02 3.48
CA GLN A 24 -30.49 7.65 4.01
C GLN A 24 -29.87 7.57 5.41
N ASP A 25 -30.68 7.21 6.42
CA ASP A 25 -30.25 6.81 7.77
C ASP A 25 -29.44 5.48 7.77
N HIS A 26 -28.66 5.22 6.73
CA HIS A 26 -27.89 3.99 6.59
C HIS A 26 -26.47 4.18 7.16
N HIS A 27 -26.18 3.43 8.22
CA HIS A 27 -24.88 3.37 8.89
C HIS A 27 -23.79 2.61 8.08
N GLY A 28 -23.72 2.82 6.77
CA GLY A 28 -22.76 2.18 5.84
C GLY A 28 -21.58 3.10 5.47
N GLY A 29 -20.73 2.61 4.57
CA GLY A 29 -19.66 3.40 3.97
C GLY A 29 -18.42 2.57 3.60
N SER A 30 -17.72 3.01 2.56
CA SER A 30 -16.44 2.45 2.13
C SER A 30 -15.30 3.39 2.50
N ALA A 31 -14.12 2.84 2.80
CA ALA A 31 -12.95 3.65 3.15
C ALA A 31 -11.65 3.01 2.68
N ILE A 32 -10.72 3.84 2.20
CA ILE A 32 -9.34 3.45 1.90
C ILE A 32 -8.40 4.16 2.88
N LEU A 33 -7.54 3.38 3.53
CA LEU A 33 -6.48 3.90 4.39
C LEU A 33 -5.10 3.68 3.75
N VAL A 34 -4.47 4.76 3.33
CA VAL A 34 -3.12 4.73 2.75
C VAL A 34 -2.11 5.19 3.80
N ARG A 35 -1.01 4.43 3.97
CA ARG A 35 0.06 4.83 4.88
C ARG A 35 0.72 6.11 4.36
N ARG A 36 1.01 7.09 5.23
CA ARG A 36 1.42 8.46 4.84
C ARG A 36 2.75 8.55 4.08
N ASP A 37 3.57 7.51 4.17
CA ASP A 37 4.82 7.35 3.44
C ASP A 37 4.63 6.74 2.04
N ILE A 38 3.42 6.27 1.72
CA ILE A 38 3.05 5.81 0.38
C ILE A 38 2.47 7.00 -0.38
N PRO A 39 3.08 7.38 -1.52
CA PRO A 39 2.55 8.44 -2.36
C PRO A 39 1.18 8.05 -2.94
N CYS A 40 0.15 8.90 -2.76
CA CYS A 40 -1.21 8.65 -3.25
C CYS A 40 -2.01 9.93 -3.54
N THR A 41 -3.01 9.82 -4.43
CA THR A 41 -3.97 10.89 -4.81
C THR A 41 -5.38 10.30 -4.86
N SER A 42 -6.38 11.02 -4.35
CA SER A 42 -7.79 10.62 -4.46
C SER A 42 -8.26 10.68 -5.92
N LEU A 43 -9.16 9.79 -6.28
CA LEU A 43 -9.88 9.83 -7.55
C LEU A 43 -11.35 10.11 -7.24
N GLU A 44 -11.87 11.23 -7.75
CA GLU A 44 -13.29 11.55 -7.66
C GLU A 44 -14.08 10.62 -8.57
N LEU A 45 -15.15 10.02 -8.05
CA LEU A 45 -16.01 9.09 -8.77
C LEU A 45 -17.40 9.70 -8.90
N ASP A 46 -17.96 9.67 -10.11
CA ASP A 46 -19.37 10.02 -10.35
C ASP A 46 -20.20 8.74 -10.34
N THR A 47 -20.58 8.29 -9.15
CA THR A 47 -21.29 7.02 -8.98
C THR A 47 -22.29 7.08 -7.83
N PRO A 48 -23.48 6.46 -8.00
CA PRO A 48 -24.43 6.29 -6.90
C PRO A 48 -24.04 5.13 -5.96
N LEU A 49 -22.96 4.41 -6.24
CA LEU A 49 -22.51 3.28 -5.42
C LEU A 49 -21.67 3.75 -4.22
N GLN A 50 -21.63 2.96 -3.14
CA GLN A 50 -20.76 3.25 -2.00
C GLN A 50 -19.30 2.88 -2.34
N ALA A 51 -18.66 3.73 -3.13
CA ALA A 51 -17.31 3.52 -3.64
C ALA A 51 -16.36 4.66 -3.27
N VAL A 52 -15.09 4.34 -3.11
CA VAL A 52 -14.00 5.33 -2.99
C VAL A 52 -12.79 4.81 -3.74
N ALA A 53 -12.14 5.67 -4.52
CA ALA A 53 -10.95 5.30 -5.28
C ALA A 53 -9.75 6.20 -4.95
N VAL A 54 -8.58 5.57 -4.92
CA VAL A 54 -7.30 6.24 -4.67
C VAL A 54 -6.26 5.65 -5.61
N LYS A 55 -5.52 6.52 -6.30
CA LYS A 55 -4.32 6.12 -7.04
C LYS A 55 -3.14 6.05 -6.07
N VAL A 56 -2.53 4.88 -5.95
CA VAL A 56 -1.38 4.61 -5.07
C VAL A 56 -0.16 4.22 -5.89
N PHE A 57 1.02 4.66 -5.45
CA PHE A 57 2.27 4.23 -6.06
C PHE A 57 2.93 3.14 -5.19
N MET A 58 3.13 1.97 -5.79
CA MET A 58 3.90 0.87 -5.19
C MET A 58 5.21 0.69 -5.97
N ASP A 59 5.33 -0.35 -6.80
CA ASP A 59 6.36 -0.50 -7.82
C ASP A 59 5.98 0.20 -9.14
N ARG A 60 4.68 0.30 -9.39
CA ARG A 60 4.06 1.11 -10.45
C ARG A 60 2.76 1.75 -9.90
N PRO A 61 2.14 2.71 -10.60
CA PRO A 61 0.87 3.27 -10.15
C PRO A 61 -0.28 2.26 -10.33
N TYR A 62 -1.10 2.11 -9.28
CA TYR A 62 -2.36 1.35 -9.30
C TYR A 62 -3.51 2.22 -8.85
N THR A 63 -4.67 2.06 -9.47
CA THR A 63 -5.94 2.58 -8.96
C THR A 63 -6.56 1.55 -8.03
N VAL A 64 -6.75 1.89 -6.76
CA VAL A 64 -7.43 1.04 -5.78
C VAL A 64 -8.81 1.61 -5.57
N CYS A 65 -9.85 0.84 -5.89
CA CYS A 65 -11.24 1.18 -5.62
C CYS A 65 -11.79 0.24 -4.55
N SER A 66 -12.38 0.81 -3.50
CA SER A 66 -13.08 0.06 -2.47
C SER A 66 -14.58 0.26 -2.62
N LEU A 67 -15.32 -0.83 -2.79
CA LEU A 67 -16.75 -0.85 -3.06
C LEU A 67 -17.50 -1.62 -1.98
N TYR A 68 -18.59 -1.05 -1.47
CA TYR A 68 -19.53 -1.75 -0.61
C TYR A 68 -20.91 -1.76 -1.26
N LEU A 69 -21.47 -2.96 -1.44
CA LEU A 69 -22.82 -3.15 -1.96
C LEU A 69 -23.71 -3.68 -0.82
N PRO A 70 -24.51 -2.84 -0.16
CA PRO A 70 -25.37 -3.27 0.94
C PRO A 70 -26.31 -4.41 0.51
N PRO A 71 -26.56 -5.43 1.34
CA PRO A 71 -27.29 -6.64 0.94
C PRO A 71 -28.76 -6.38 0.54
N SER A 72 -29.37 -5.32 1.07
CA SER A 72 -30.78 -4.95 0.83
C SER A 72 -30.99 -3.93 -0.30
N VAL A 73 -29.93 -3.42 -0.90
CA VAL A 73 -30.00 -2.41 -1.97
C VAL A 73 -29.97 -3.09 -3.34
N THR A 74 -30.87 -2.71 -4.23
CA THR A 74 -30.82 -3.17 -5.62
C THR A 74 -29.61 -2.55 -6.31
N VAL A 75 -28.81 -3.37 -6.99
CA VAL A 75 -27.62 -2.93 -7.72
C VAL A 75 -27.95 -2.97 -9.20
N GLU A 76 -27.84 -1.83 -9.87
CA GLU A 76 -28.05 -1.75 -11.31
C GLU A 76 -26.76 -2.06 -12.07
N ARG A 77 -26.91 -2.72 -13.22
CA ARG A 77 -25.77 -3.10 -14.04
C ARG A 77 -25.06 -1.88 -14.65
N GLY A 78 -25.81 -0.84 -15.00
CA GLY A 78 -25.27 0.40 -15.56
C GLY A 78 -24.29 1.11 -14.61
N ASP A 79 -24.63 1.16 -13.32
CA ASP A 79 -23.78 1.79 -12.29
C ASP A 79 -22.42 1.09 -12.14
N LEU A 80 -22.41 -0.24 -12.21
CA LEU A 80 -21.17 -1.03 -12.15
C LEU A 80 -20.30 -0.80 -13.40
N ASN A 81 -20.93 -0.76 -14.58
CA ASN A 81 -20.23 -0.52 -15.84
C ASN A 81 -19.61 0.88 -15.86
N HIS A 82 -20.35 1.91 -15.45
CA HIS A 82 -19.83 3.28 -15.33
C HIS A 82 -18.69 3.35 -14.33
N LEU A 83 -18.84 2.74 -13.15
CA LEU A 83 -17.79 2.72 -12.13
C LEU A 83 -16.47 2.17 -12.69
N VAL A 84 -16.48 1.04 -13.39
CA VAL A 84 -15.24 0.44 -13.92
C VAL A 84 -14.62 1.26 -15.05
N ARG A 85 -15.44 1.88 -15.90
CA ARG A 85 -14.94 2.77 -16.97
C ARG A 85 -14.18 3.97 -16.43
N ASP A 86 -14.58 4.47 -15.26
CA ASP A 86 -13.92 5.61 -14.61
C ASP A 86 -12.61 5.24 -13.90
N LEU A 87 -12.29 3.95 -13.74
CA LEU A 87 -11.07 3.51 -13.06
C LEU A 87 -9.88 3.41 -14.03
N PRO A 88 -8.83 4.25 -13.89
CA PRO A 88 -7.66 4.15 -14.74
C PRO A 88 -6.89 2.84 -14.50
N SER A 89 -6.58 2.11 -15.57
CA SER A 89 -5.75 0.90 -15.50
C SER A 89 -4.27 1.22 -15.19
N PRO A 90 -3.55 0.33 -14.47
CA PRO A 90 -4.05 -0.89 -13.83
C PRO A 90 -4.89 -0.55 -12.59
N PHE A 91 -6.02 -1.24 -12.42
CA PHE A 91 -6.88 -1.06 -11.24
C PHE A 91 -7.17 -2.37 -10.51
N ILE A 92 -7.50 -2.23 -9.22
CA ILE A 92 -8.09 -3.28 -8.39
C ILE A 92 -9.38 -2.74 -7.75
N LEU A 93 -10.43 -3.54 -7.78
CA LEU A 93 -11.75 -3.24 -7.22
C LEU A 93 -12.06 -4.26 -6.13
N LEU A 94 -12.17 -3.80 -4.89
CA LEU A 94 -12.18 -4.64 -3.69
C LEU A 94 -13.35 -4.29 -2.78
N GLY A 95 -13.93 -5.28 -2.13
CA GLY A 95 -14.80 -5.03 -0.97
C GLY A 95 -15.87 -6.09 -0.79
N ASP A 96 -16.94 -5.73 -0.06
CA ASP A 96 -18.07 -6.61 0.22
C ASP A 96 -19.19 -6.35 -0.80
N PHE A 97 -19.38 -7.32 -1.68
CA PHE A 97 -20.36 -7.25 -2.76
C PHE A 97 -21.70 -7.87 -2.36
N ASN A 98 -21.75 -8.63 -1.25
CA ASN A 98 -22.92 -9.42 -0.86
C ASN A 98 -23.48 -10.33 -1.97
N GLY A 99 -22.64 -10.65 -2.97
CA GLY A 99 -22.95 -11.55 -4.08
C GLY A 99 -22.39 -12.95 -3.83
N ARG A 100 -23.18 -13.98 -4.08
CA ARG A 100 -22.78 -15.38 -3.91
C ARG A 100 -22.73 -16.05 -5.27
N HIS A 101 -21.55 -16.56 -5.65
CA HIS A 101 -21.37 -17.30 -6.90
C HIS A 101 -20.10 -18.20 -6.84
N PRO A 102 -20.10 -19.37 -7.48
CA PRO A 102 -18.92 -20.24 -7.57
C PRO A 102 -17.69 -19.58 -8.22
N LEU A 103 -17.89 -18.59 -9.09
CA LEU A 103 -16.82 -17.88 -9.80
C LEU A 103 -15.74 -17.30 -8.87
N TRP A 104 -16.10 -16.90 -7.65
CA TRP A 104 -15.17 -16.42 -6.63
C TRP A 104 -15.16 -17.27 -5.35
N GLY A 105 -15.74 -18.48 -5.41
CA GLY A 105 -15.62 -19.48 -4.35
C GLY A 105 -16.80 -19.71 -3.43
N ASP A 106 -17.97 -19.08 -3.65
CA ASP A 106 -19.14 -19.38 -2.81
C ASP A 106 -19.79 -20.69 -3.27
N SER A 107 -20.23 -21.51 -2.32
CA SER A 107 -20.91 -22.79 -2.58
C SER A 107 -22.36 -22.63 -3.03
N SER A 108 -22.93 -21.42 -3.02
CA SER A 108 -24.28 -21.16 -3.52
C SER A 108 -24.31 -19.95 -4.42
N VAL A 109 -25.45 -19.80 -5.11
CA VAL A 109 -25.71 -18.69 -6.03
C VAL A 109 -26.87 -17.84 -5.49
N ASN A 110 -26.77 -16.52 -5.61
CA ASN A 110 -27.90 -15.61 -5.43
C ASN A 110 -28.06 -14.70 -6.67
N PRO A 111 -29.22 -14.02 -6.86
CA PRO A 111 -29.45 -13.18 -8.03
C PRO A 111 -28.38 -12.11 -8.25
N ARG A 112 -27.88 -11.50 -7.15
CA ARG A 112 -26.78 -10.55 -7.20
C ARG A 112 -25.49 -11.18 -7.73
N GLY A 113 -25.19 -12.40 -7.31
CA GLY A 113 -24.02 -13.14 -7.79
C GLY A 113 -24.10 -13.46 -9.28
N VAL A 114 -25.29 -13.76 -9.82
CA VAL A 114 -25.48 -13.94 -11.27
C VAL A 114 -25.21 -12.63 -12.02
N LEU A 115 -25.75 -11.51 -11.54
CA LEU A 115 -25.50 -10.19 -12.13
C LEU A 115 -24.01 -9.80 -12.11
N LEU A 116 -23.32 -10.08 -11.01
CA LEU A 116 -21.89 -9.80 -10.88
C LEU A 116 -21.03 -10.74 -11.74
N ALA A 117 -21.42 -12.00 -11.90
CA ALA A 117 -20.71 -12.94 -12.76
C ALA A 117 -20.76 -12.50 -14.23
N SER A 118 -21.94 -12.12 -14.75
CA SER A 118 -22.04 -11.57 -16.10
C SER A 118 -21.28 -10.24 -16.23
N PHE A 119 -21.24 -9.43 -15.17
CA PHE A 119 -20.46 -8.19 -15.15
C PHE A 119 -18.97 -8.40 -15.30
N ILE A 120 -18.44 -9.36 -14.57
CA ILE A 120 -17.03 -9.73 -14.65
C ILE A 120 -16.68 -10.23 -16.06
N GLU A 121 -17.54 -11.04 -16.66
CA GLU A 121 -17.34 -11.59 -18.00
C GLU A 121 -17.35 -10.51 -19.08
N ASP A 122 -18.40 -9.69 -19.11
CA ASP A 122 -18.59 -8.67 -20.17
C ASP A 122 -17.52 -7.57 -20.13
N GLU A 123 -17.12 -7.12 -18.93
CA GLU A 123 -16.08 -6.09 -18.76
C GLU A 123 -14.65 -6.68 -18.77
N GLY A 124 -14.51 -8.00 -18.94
CA GLY A 124 -13.22 -8.69 -19.03
C GLY A 124 -12.38 -8.57 -17.75
N LEU A 125 -13.01 -8.60 -16.58
CA LEU A 125 -12.33 -8.40 -15.30
C LEU A 125 -11.66 -9.69 -14.81
N GLY A 126 -10.50 -9.54 -14.20
CA GLY A 126 -9.80 -10.62 -13.51
C GLY A 126 -10.39 -10.85 -12.12
N VAL A 127 -10.65 -12.11 -11.76
CA VAL A 127 -11.04 -12.52 -10.40
C VAL A 127 -9.79 -13.00 -9.65
N LEU A 128 -9.43 -12.32 -8.56
CA LEU A 128 -8.25 -12.66 -7.76
C LEU A 128 -8.54 -13.68 -6.66
N ASN A 129 -9.81 -13.90 -6.30
CA ASN A 129 -10.21 -14.85 -5.27
C ASN A 129 -9.77 -16.27 -5.62
N THR A 130 -9.20 -17.00 -4.64
CA THR A 130 -8.75 -18.39 -4.82
C THR A 130 -9.74 -19.44 -4.31
N GLY A 131 -10.96 -19.03 -3.96
CA GLY A 131 -12.02 -19.92 -3.50
C GLY A 131 -12.19 -20.05 -1.98
N ASP A 132 -11.35 -19.37 -1.19
CA ASP A 132 -11.49 -19.37 0.27
C ASP A 132 -12.72 -18.57 0.74
N VAL A 133 -13.32 -19.01 1.86
CA VAL A 133 -14.43 -18.30 2.51
C VAL A 133 -13.96 -16.96 3.10
N THR A 134 -14.76 -15.91 2.94
CA THR A 134 -14.40 -14.53 3.34
C THR A 134 -15.29 -13.96 4.43
N HIS A 135 -16.41 -14.62 4.75
CA HIS A 135 -17.30 -14.21 5.82
C HIS A 135 -17.76 -15.41 6.68
N PHE A 136 -17.95 -15.16 7.99
CA PHE A 136 -18.44 -16.12 8.97
C PHE A 136 -19.62 -15.57 9.77
N ASN A 137 -20.80 -16.15 9.53
CA ASN A 137 -22.00 -15.83 10.29
C ASN A 137 -21.95 -16.56 11.64
N SER A 138 -21.55 -15.83 12.69
CA SER A 138 -21.41 -16.42 14.03
C SER A 138 -22.72 -16.93 14.65
N PRO A 139 -23.89 -16.31 14.43
CA PRO A 139 -25.19 -16.86 14.85
C PRO A 139 -25.50 -18.23 14.27
N THR A 140 -25.40 -18.40 12.95
CA THR A 140 -25.77 -19.65 12.25
C THR A 140 -24.63 -20.65 12.14
N GLY A 141 -23.38 -20.20 12.33
CA GLY A 141 -22.19 -21.02 12.10
C GLY A 141 -21.85 -21.23 10.62
N THR A 142 -22.45 -20.46 9.71
CA THR A 142 -22.26 -20.62 8.26
C THR A 142 -21.12 -19.77 7.72
N PHE A 143 -20.55 -20.20 6.60
CA PHE A 143 -19.46 -19.52 5.91
C PHE A 143 -19.89 -19.16 4.49
N THR A 144 -19.51 -17.97 4.03
CA THR A 144 -19.81 -17.46 2.68
C THR A 144 -18.59 -16.77 2.08
N ALA A 145 -18.59 -16.61 0.76
CA ALA A 145 -17.58 -15.86 0.02
C ALA A 145 -18.25 -14.67 -0.69
N ILE A 146 -18.37 -13.56 0.05
CA ILE A 146 -19.09 -12.35 -0.39
C ILE A 146 -18.17 -11.14 -0.58
N ASP A 147 -16.98 -11.18 0.00
CA ASP A 147 -15.90 -10.25 -0.30
C ASP A 147 -15.17 -10.65 -1.59
N ILE A 148 -15.24 -9.79 -2.62
CA ILE A 148 -14.72 -10.05 -3.97
C ILE A 148 -13.53 -9.12 -4.25
N SER A 149 -12.48 -9.66 -4.85
CA SER A 149 -11.29 -8.93 -5.31
C SER A 149 -11.19 -9.06 -6.82
N LEU A 150 -11.49 -7.97 -7.53
CA LEU A 150 -11.44 -7.87 -8.99
C LEU A 150 -10.27 -7.00 -9.43
N CYS A 151 -9.81 -7.17 -10.67
CA CYS A 151 -8.78 -6.31 -11.24
C CYS A 151 -8.92 -6.14 -12.76
N SER A 152 -8.30 -5.09 -13.29
CA SER A 152 -8.05 -4.98 -14.74
C SER A 152 -7.16 -6.14 -15.23
N PRO A 153 -7.26 -6.58 -16.49
CA PRO A 153 -6.42 -7.65 -17.05
C PRO A 153 -4.91 -7.46 -16.83
N SER A 154 -4.45 -6.20 -16.92
CA SER A 154 -3.03 -5.85 -16.77
C SER A 154 -2.49 -6.00 -15.34
N ALA A 155 -3.34 -6.27 -14.34
CA ALA A 155 -2.98 -6.43 -12.93
C ALA A 155 -3.15 -7.89 -12.43
N LEU A 156 -3.64 -8.80 -13.27
CA LEU A 156 -4.05 -10.15 -12.86
C LEU A 156 -2.91 -10.98 -12.23
N LEU A 157 -1.68 -10.79 -12.68
CA LEU A 157 -0.50 -11.56 -12.23
C LEU A 157 0.37 -10.81 -11.21
N ASP A 158 -0.06 -9.62 -10.77
CA ASP A 158 0.77 -8.77 -9.94
C ASP A 158 0.72 -9.13 -8.46
N PHE A 159 -0.36 -9.78 -8.03
CA PHE A 159 -0.66 -10.03 -6.63
C PHE A 159 -0.84 -11.52 -6.35
N THR A 160 -0.33 -11.94 -5.19
CA THR A 160 -0.84 -13.14 -4.53
C THR A 160 -2.02 -12.80 -3.66
N TRP A 161 -3.01 -13.68 -3.59
CA TRP A 161 -4.23 -13.51 -2.83
C TRP A 161 -4.34 -14.57 -1.74
N ARG A 162 -4.68 -14.18 -0.51
CA ARG A 162 -5.02 -15.11 0.57
C ARG A 162 -5.95 -14.51 1.61
N VAL A 163 -6.81 -15.34 2.20
CA VAL A 163 -7.61 -14.96 3.37
C VAL A 163 -6.77 -15.10 4.64
N LEU A 164 -6.78 -14.08 5.50
CA LEU A 164 -6.12 -14.17 6.80
C LEU A 164 -6.91 -15.09 7.74
N PRO A 165 -6.22 -15.88 8.59
CA PRO A 165 -6.86 -16.95 9.38
C PRO A 165 -7.68 -16.45 10.58
N ASP A 166 -7.81 -15.14 10.77
CA ASP A 166 -8.40 -14.52 11.95
C ASP A 166 -9.38 -13.42 11.55
N LEU A 167 -10.52 -13.34 12.24
CA LEU A 167 -11.57 -12.35 12.00
C LEU A 167 -11.24 -10.97 12.62
N TYR A 168 -10.22 -10.89 13.48
CA TYR A 168 -9.80 -9.66 14.18
C TYR A 168 -10.90 -8.90 14.94
N GLY A 169 -11.99 -9.59 15.28
CA GLY A 169 -13.12 -9.00 16.00
C GLY A 169 -14.35 -8.77 15.12
N SER A 170 -14.21 -8.83 13.80
CA SER A 170 -15.30 -8.82 12.82
C SER A 170 -15.96 -10.20 12.69
N ASP A 171 -16.89 -10.30 11.75
CA ASP A 171 -17.46 -11.49 11.09
C ASP A 171 -16.91 -11.69 9.66
N HIS A 172 -16.30 -10.67 9.06
CA HIS A 172 -15.51 -10.80 7.83
C HIS A 172 -14.04 -11.13 8.10
N PHE A 173 -13.46 -11.97 7.26
CA PHE A 173 -12.03 -12.24 7.23
C PHE A 173 -11.32 -11.20 6.37
N PRO A 174 -10.21 -10.62 6.85
CA PRO A 174 -9.40 -9.77 5.98
C PRO A 174 -8.78 -10.58 4.85
N ILE A 175 -8.84 -10.02 3.65
CA ILE A 175 -8.13 -10.50 2.48
C ILE A 175 -6.80 -9.76 2.39
N LEU A 176 -5.72 -10.50 2.10
CA LEU A 176 -4.42 -9.93 1.82
C LEU A 176 -4.08 -10.13 0.34
N LEU A 177 -3.84 -9.00 -0.34
CA LEU A 177 -3.15 -8.95 -1.62
C LEU A 177 -1.70 -8.56 -1.36
N GLU A 178 -0.77 -9.41 -1.79
CA GLU A 178 0.67 -9.20 -1.62
C GLU A 178 1.33 -9.10 -3.00
N GLY A 179 1.88 -7.92 -3.30
CA GLY A 179 2.51 -7.64 -4.59
C GLY A 179 3.81 -8.42 -4.77
N ASN A 180 3.98 -9.04 -5.94
CA ASN A 180 5.11 -9.94 -6.23
C ASN A 180 6.47 -9.24 -6.26
N ARG A 181 6.50 -7.90 -6.33
CA ARG A 181 7.71 -7.10 -6.57
C ARG A 181 8.19 -6.29 -5.37
N THR A 182 7.45 -6.26 -4.26
CA THR A 182 7.80 -5.44 -3.11
C THR A 182 8.39 -6.28 -1.99
N SER A 183 9.72 -6.38 -1.93
CA SER A 183 10.48 -7.00 -0.84
C SER A 183 10.64 -6.10 0.41
N GLY A 184 9.84 -5.03 0.52
CA GLY A 184 9.93 -4.07 1.62
C GLY A 184 9.62 -4.71 2.96
N TYR A 185 10.65 -5.03 3.75
CA TYR A 185 10.47 -5.43 5.14
C TYR A 185 9.93 -4.25 5.95
N PHE A 186 8.65 -4.31 6.32
CA PHE A 186 8.09 -3.37 7.27
C PHE A 186 8.29 -3.88 8.69
N PRO A 187 9.06 -3.16 9.54
CA PRO A 187 9.23 -3.59 10.92
C PRO A 187 7.87 -3.62 11.61
N LYS A 188 7.57 -4.76 12.24
CA LYS A 188 6.33 -4.90 13.02
C LYS A 188 6.34 -3.84 14.12
N ARG A 189 5.27 -3.05 14.21
CA ARG A 189 5.12 -2.11 15.31
C ARG A 189 5.13 -2.88 16.64
N PRO A 190 5.90 -2.43 17.64
CA PRO A 190 5.92 -3.08 18.93
C PRO A 190 4.51 -3.02 19.53
N VAL A 191 4.08 -4.14 20.12
CA VAL A 191 2.79 -4.28 20.79
C VAL A 191 3.07 -4.41 22.29
N PRO A 192 3.31 -3.30 23.01
CA PRO A 192 3.85 -3.32 24.38
C PRO A 192 2.92 -3.95 25.41
N TRP A 193 1.64 -4.13 25.07
CA TRP A 193 0.64 -4.79 25.91
C TRP A 193 0.56 -6.31 25.69
N TRP A 194 1.32 -6.85 24.74
CA TRP A 194 1.27 -8.28 24.43
C TRP A 194 2.02 -9.10 25.48
N SER A 195 1.35 -10.11 26.05
CA SER A 195 1.91 -11.01 27.06
C SER A 195 1.82 -12.47 26.62
N PRO A 196 2.54 -13.41 27.26
CA PRO A 196 2.40 -14.85 27.00
C PRO A 196 0.95 -15.35 27.15
N VAL A 197 0.19 -14.78 28.10
CA VAL A 197 -1.23 -15.11 28.29
C VAL A 197 -2.07 -14.71 27.07
N CYS A 198 -1.78 -13.55 26.46
CA CYS A 198 -2.39 -13.15 25.18
C CYS A 198 -2.08 -14.16 24.07
N THR A 199 -0.82 -14.61 23.97
CA THR A 199 -0.41 -15.61 22.98
C THR A 199 -1.21 -16.89 23.13
N THR A 200 -1.31 -17.43 24.34
CA THR A 200 -2.05 -18.66 24.63
C THR A 200 -3.53 -18.52 24.30
N ALA A 201 -4.18 -17.45 24.77
CA ALA A 201 -5.61 -17.23 24.53
C ALA A 201 -5.93 -17.07 23.03
N VAL A 202 -5.06 -16.39 22.27
CA VAL A 202 -5.22 -16.25 20.81
C VAL A 202 -4.97 -17.58 20.10
N ARG A 203 -3.99 -18.37 20.55
CA ARG A 203 -3.71 -19.71 20.01
C ARG A 203 -4.88 -20.66 20.22
N GLU A 204 -5.46 -20.70 21.42
CA GLU A 204 -6.63 -21.51 21.74
C GLU A 204 -7.84 -21.11 20.91
N LYS A 205 -8.11 -19.81 20.79
CA LYS A 205 -9.17 -19.27 19.92
C LYS A 205 -8.97 -19.73 18.48
N ARG A 206 -7.75 -19.60 17.94
CA ARG A 206 -7.41 -20.03 16.57
C ARG A 206 -7.59 -21.53 16.40
N ALA A 207 -7.13 -22.35 17.36
CA ALA A 207 -7.30 -23.79 17.32
C ALA A 207 -8.78 -24.21 17.33
N ALA A 208 -9.60 -23.60 18.19
CA ALA A 208 -11.04 -23.84 18.21
C ALA A 208 -11.70 -23.47 16.88
N PHE A 209 -11.33 -22.32 16.33
CA PHE A 209 -11.83 -21.88 15.03
C PHE A 209 -11.41 -22.80 13.87
N SER A 210 -10.16 -23.25 13.85
CA SER A 210 -9.66 -24.20 12.84
C SER A 210 -10.35 -25.57 12.93
N ARG A 211 -10.84 -25.99 14.10
CA ARG A 211 -11.68 -27.20 14.23
C ARG A 211 -13.06 -26.96 13.63
N LEU A 212 -13.73 -25.87 14.02
CA LEU A 212 -15.04 -25.48 13.47
C LEU A 212 -15.01 -25.33 11.94
N ARG A 213 -13.97 -24.71 11.39
CA ARG A 213 -13.84 -24.51 9.94
C ARG A 213 -13.71 -25.81 9.15
N ARG A 214 -13.08 -26.83 9.72
CA ARG A 214 -12.94 -28.17 9.11
C ARG A 214 -14.22 -28.98 9.22
N ASN A 215 -14.94 -28.83 10.34
CA ASN A 215 -16.16 -29.58 10.65
C ASN A 215 -17.35 -28.61 10.66
N ARG A 216 -17.73 -28.14 9.47
CA ARG A 216 -18.77 -27.11 9.32
C ARG A 216 -20.12 -27.64 9.81
N GLY A 217 -20.87 -26.78 10.52
CA GLY A 217 -22.22 -27.10 11.01
C GLY A 217 -22.29 -27.82 12.35
N ASP A 218 -21.15 -28.17 12.98
CA ASP A 218 -21.14 -28.80 14.30
C ASP A 218 -21.47 -27.77 15.41
N PRO A 219 -22.60 -27.94 16.13
CA PRO A 219 -23.04 -26.99 17.16
C PRO A 219 -22.10 -26.97 18.37
N THR A 220 -21.46 -28.08 18.70
CA THR A 220 -20.55 -28.18 19.86
C THR A 220 -19.26 -27.40 19.60
N LEU A 221 -18.69 -27.56 18.40
CA LEU A 221 -17.50 -26.82 17.97
C LEU A 221 -17.79 -25.32 17.82
N LEU A 222 -19.01 -24.96 17.43
CA LEU A 222 -19.45 -23.57 17.37
C LEU A 222 -19.49 -22.94 18.76
N GLU A 223 -20.03 -23.65 19.75
CA GLU A 223 -20.06 -23.18 21.13
C GLU A 223 -18.65 -23.06 21.74
N ASP A 224 -17.80 -24.06 21.51
CA ASP A 224 -16.38 -24.03 21.92
C ASP A 224 -15.64 -22.81 21.36
N PHE A 225 -15.85 -22.53 20.07
CA PHE A 225 -15.29 -21.33 19.44
C PHE A 225 -15.82 -20.05 20.10
N ARG A 226 -17.13 -19.95 20.36
CA ARG A 226 -17.73 -18.78 21.05
C ARG A 226 -17.10 -18.56 22.42
N ARG A 227 -16.93 -19.62 23.21
CA ARG A 227 -16.27 -19.59 24.53
C ARG A 227 -14.80 -19.13 24.42
N ALA A 228 -14.03 -19.71 23.49
CA ALA A 228 -12.64 -19.33 23.27
C ALA A 228 -12.49 -17.88 22.77
N ARG A 229 -13.38 -17.41 21.88
CA ARG A 229 -13.45 -16.02 21.40
C ARG A 229 -13.72 -15.05 22.54
N ALA A 230 -14.66 -15.37 23.43
CA ALA A 230 -14.97 -14.55 24.60
C ALA A 230 -13.77 -14.45 25.56
N ARG A 231 -13.12 -15.58 25.87
CA ARG A 231 -11.88 -15.60 26.69
C ARG A 231 -10.77 -14.74 26.08
N ALA A 232 -10.45 -14.94 24.80
CA ALA A 232 -9.42 -14.16 24.13
C ALA A 232 -9.73 -12.66 24.13
N ARG A 233 -10.99 -12.26 23.86
CA ARG A 233 -11.42 -10.86 23.94
C ARG A 233 -11.19 -10.26 25.32
N ARG A 234 -11.56 -10.98 26.39
CA ARG A 234 -11.36 -10.56 27.78
C ARG A 234 -9.88 -10.36 28.09
N VAL A 235 -9.05 -11.37 27.83
CA VAL A 235 -7.59 -11.32 28.08
C VAL A 235 -6.93 -10.15 27.36
N LEU A 236 -7.22 -9.97 26.06
CA LEU A 236 -6.65 -8.87 25.28
C LEU A 236 -7.09 -7.50 25.80
N LYS A 237 -8.36 -7.36 26.24
CA LYS A 237 -8.88 -6.12 26.82
C LYS A 237 -8.20 -5.80 28.15
N GLU A 238 -8.03 -6.80 29.02
CA GLU A 238 -7.34 -6.67 30.31
C GLU A 238 -5.86 -6.31 30.11
N ALA A 239 -5.15 -6.97 29.19
CA ALA A 239 -3.74 -6.69 28.89
C ALA A 239 -3.52 -5.27 28.36
N ARG A 240 -4.36 -4.82 27.42
CA ARG A 240 -4.34 -3.43 26.92
C ARG A 240 -4.58 -2.43 28.05
N ARG A 241 -5.58 -2.69 28.91
CA ARG A 241 -5.89 -1.82 30.04
C ARG A 241 -4.74 -1.77 31.05
N ALA A 242 -4.12 -2.91 31.36
CA ALA A 242 -2.99 -2.97 32.28
C ALA A 242 -1.77 -2.21 31.74
N SER A 243 -1.42 -2.43 30.48
CA SER A 243 -0.32 -1.71 29.82
C SER A 243 -0.57 -0.21 29.74
N TRP A 244 -1.80 0.21 29.42
CA TRP A 244 -2.17 1.63 29.41
C TRP A 244 -2.04 2.27 30.79
N LYS A 245 -2.55 1.60 31.83
CA LYS A 245 -2.38 2.05 33.21
C LYS A 245 -0.89 2.20 33.57
N ALA A 246 -0.07 1.19 33.28
CA ALA A 246 1.36 1.24 33.54
C ALA A 246 2.06 2.41 32.79
N TYR A 247 1.69 2.65 31.54
CA TYR A 247 2.22 3.76 30.75
C TYR A 247 1.87 5.12 31.36
N VAL A 248 0.61 5.32 31.73
CA VAL A 248 0.16 6.58 32.38
C VAL A 248 0.82 6.75 33.74
N SER A 249 0.87 5.69 34.57
CA SER A 249 1.54 5.71 35.88
C SER A 249 3.04 5.95 35.81
N SER A 250 3.68 5.73 34.65
CA SER A 250 5.11 6.04 34.47
C SER A 250 5.40 7.54 34.35
N ILE A 251 4.38 8.39 34.18
CA ILE A 251 4.52 9.86 34.20
C ILE A 251 4.48 10.29 35.67
N ASN A 252 5.62 10.72 36.19
CA ASN A 252 5.80 11.13 37.59
C ASN A 252 6.63 12.43 37.70
N THR A 253 6.85 12.89 38.93
CA THR A 253 7.55 14.15 39.25
C THR A 253 8.99 14.23 38.71
N LYS A 254 9.63 13.09 38.38
CA LYS A 254 10.97 13.04 37.80
C LYS A 254 10.97 13.05 36.27
N THR A 255 9.80 13.05 35.62
CA THR A 255 9.70 13.02 34.16
C THR A 255 9.94 14.42 33.58
N PRO A 256 10.94 14.62 32.68
CA PRO A 256 11.19 15.93 32.08
C PRO A 256 9.96 16.47 31.34
N LEU A 257 9.70 17.77 31.43
CA LEU A 257 8.53 18.44 30.86
C LEU A 257 8.37 18.17 29.35
N THR A 258 9.47 18.13 28.60
CA THR A 258 9.49 17.80 27.16
C THR A 258 8.98 16.38 26.88
N GLN A 259 9.31 15.41 27.75
CA GLN A 259 8.77 14.06 27.65
C GLN A 259 7.30 14.00 28.03
N VAL A 260 6.88 14.74 29.06
CA VAL A 260 5.46 14.84 29.44
C VAL A 260 4.65 15.36 28.25
N PHE A 261 5.02 16.50 27.68
CA PHE A 261 4.35 17.06 26.50
C PHE A 261 4.35 16.09 25.32
N ARG A 262 5.49 15.44 25.02
CA ARG A 262 5.56 14.44 23.94
C ARG A 262 4.59 13.28 24.17
N ARG A 263 4.49 12.76 25.40
CA ARG A 263 3.58 11.67 25.75
C ARG A 263 2.12 12.12 25.69
N VAL A 264 1.79 13.31 26.18
CA VAL A 264 0.45 13.92 26.07
C VAL A 264 0.05 14.10 24.60
N CYS A 265 0.94 14.60 23.74
CA CYS A 265 0.68 14.69 22.31
C CYS A 265 0.43 13.33 21.65
N LYS A 266 1.14 12.26 22.07
CA LYS A 266 0.86 10.89 21.63
C LYS A 266 -0.51 10.41 22.10
N MET A 267 -0.89 10.70 23.34
CA MET A 267 -2.20 10.33 23.90
C MET A 267 -3.35 11.07 23.19
N ALA A 268 -3.15 12.34 22.83
CA ALA A 268 -4.10 13.15 22.10
C ALA A 268 -4.15 12.86 20.59
N GLY A 269 -3.38 11.88 20.09
CA GLY A 269 -3.30 11.55 18.66
C GLY A 269 -2.61 12.63 17.79
N LYS A 270 -2.07 13.69 18.40
CA LYS A 270 -1.42 14.82 17.72
C LYS A 270 0.04 14.53 17.33
N PHE A 271 0.58 13.39 17.74
CA PHE A 271 1.92 12.98 17.35
C PHE A 271 1.94 12.52 15.89
N SER A 272 2.59 13.27 15.01
CA SER A 272 2.92 12.83 13.65
C SER A 272 4.37 12.38 13.60
N PRO A 273 4.68 11.15 13.12
CA PRO A 273 6.03 10.84 12.69
C PRO A 273 6.43 11.79 11.54
N SER A 274 7.73 12.01 11.37
CA SER A 274 8.26 12.69 10.18
C SER A 274 7.86 11.88 8.95
N SER A 275 7.08 12.48 8.05
CA SER A 275 6.79 11.86 6.75
C SER A 275 8.06 11.79 5.92
N PRO A 276 8.23 10.77 5.06
CA PRO A 276 9.29 10.79 4.07
C PRO A 276 9.11 12.00 3.13
N PRO A 277 10.20 12.48 2.51
CA PRO A 277 10.11 13.57 1.55
C PRO A 277 9.29 13.13 0.34
N VAL A 278 8.18 13.82 0.06
CA VAL A 278 7.37 13.66 -1.15
C VAL A 278 7.65 14.84 -2.05
N LEU A 279 8.02 14.58 -3.32
CA LEU A 279 8.29 15.62 -4.29
C LEU A 279 7.01 16.41 -4.61
N LYS A 280 7.10 17.74 -4.52
CA LYS A 280 6.00 18.66 -4.84
C LYS A 280 6.46 19.69 -5.85
N VAL A 281 5.67 19.89 -6.89
CA VAL A 281 5.85 20.99 -7.86
C VAL A 281 4.59 21.83 -7.82
N ASN A 282 4.73 23.14 -7.60
CA ASN A 282 3.62 24.09 -7.48
C ASN A 282 2.54 23.66 -6.46
N GLY A 283 2.95 23.02 -5.35
CA GLY A 283 2.04 22.53 -4.30
C GLY A 283 1.37 21.19 -4.60
N ILE A 284 1.47 20.67 -5.82
CA ILE A 284 0.90 19.38 -6.24
C ILE A 284 1.92 18.27 -6.01
N LYS A 285 1.47 17.15 -5.41
CA LYS A 285 2.30 15.95 -5.22
C LYS A 285 2.41 15.20 -6.56
N ILE A 286 3.63 14.92 -6.99
CA ILE A 286 3.87 14.13 -8.20
C ILE A 286 4.08 12.66 -7.80
N LEU A 287 3.29 11.77 -8.41
CA LEU A 287 3.30 10.32 -8.14
C LEU A 287 3.73 9.50 -9.34
N ASP A 288 3.64 10.06 -10.54
CA ASP A 288 4.00 9.38 -11.77
C ASP A 288 5.53 9.24 -11.86
N GLY A 289 6.02 8.03 -12.09
CA GLY A 289 7.45 7.73 -12.06
C GLY A 289 8.24 8.51 -13.11
N LEU A 290 7.69 8.66 -14.31
CA LEU A 290 8.33 9.44 -15.39
C LEU A 290 8.40 10.92 -15.03
N THR A 291 7.31 11.48 -14.52
CA THR A 291 7.24 12.90 -14.12
C THR A 291 8.15 13.18 -12.93
N VAL A 292 8.21 12.29 -11.93
CA VAL A 292 9.17 12.40 -10.81
C VAL A 292 10.60 12.38 -11.33
N ALA A 293 10.94 11.44 -12.20
CA ALA A 293 12.28 11.32 -12.78
C ALA A 293 12.65 12.57 -13.59
N ASN A 294 11.76 13.04 -14.46
CA ASN A 294 11.96 14.26 -15.25
C ASN A 294 12.10 15.50 -14.36
N THR A 295 11.25 15.65 -13.34
CA THR A 295 11.32 16.77 -12.40
C THR A 295 12.64 16.76 -11.62
N MET A 296 13.08 15.58 -11.17
CA MET A 296 14.39 15.43 -10.54
C MET A 296 15.52 15.78 -11.52
N ALA A 297 15.45 15.28 -12.75
CA ALA A 297 16.43 15.55 -13.80
C ALA A 297 16.50 17.04 -14.13
N GLU A 298 15.37 17.74 -14.25
CA GLU A 298 15.29 19.19 -14.46
C GLU A 298 15.87 19.96 -13.27
N ALA A 299 15.55 19.57 -12.03
CA ALA A 299 16.10 20.19 -10.83
C ALA A 299 17.63 20.01 -10.77
N PHE A 300 18.12 18.80 -11.04
CA PHE A 300 19.56 18.53 -11.12
C PHE A 300 20.23 19.28 -12.27
N ALA A 301 19.58 19.37 -13.44
CA ALA A 301 20.08 20.13 -14.58
C ALA A 301 20.15 21.63 -14.26
N LYS A 302 19.16 22.17 -13.56
CA LYS A 302 19.13 23.58 -13.13
C LYS A 302 20.21 23.89 -12.08
N VAL A 303 20.40 23.01 -11.08
CA VAL A 303 21.47 23.13 -10.08
C VAL A 303 22.85 22.93 -10.73
N SER A 304 22.92 22.11 -11.76
CA SER A 304 24.15 21.86 -12.52
C SER A 304 24.38 22.88 -13.63
N SER A 305 23.41 23.77 -13.91
CA SER A 305 23.52 24.74 -14.99
C SER A 305 24.64 25.73 -14.68
N ARG A 306 25.38 26.13 -15.70
CA ARG A 306 26.50 27.07 -15.55
C ARG A 306 26.09 28.38 -14.87
N ASP A 307 24.84 28.78 -15.03
CA ASP A 307 24.31 30.04 -14.52
C ASP A 307 23.97 30.04 -13.02
N SER A 308 23.91 28.88 -12.39
CA SER A 308 23.71 28.77 -10.93
C SER A 308 25.02 28.75 -10.13
N ARG A 309 26.19 28.71 -10.81
CA ARG A 309 27.51 28.67 -10.15
C ARG A 309 28.15 30.06 -10.00
N PRO A 310 28.93 30.34 -8.95
CA PRO A 310 29.67 31.60 -8.79
C PRO A 310 30.64 31.86 -9.94
N LEU A 311 30.82 33.12 -10.35
CA LEU A 311 31.66 33.51 -11.50
C LEU A 311 33.09 32.96 -11.43
N ALA A 312 33.71 32.97 -10.25
CA ALA A 312 35.07 32.43 -10.04
C ALA A 312 35.19 30.95 -10.43
N VAL A 313 34.17 30.14 -10.11
CA VAL A 313 34.11 28.70 -10.42
C VAL A 313 33.88 28.47 -11.92
N ARG A 314 33.17 29.39 -12.61
CA ARG A 314 32.92 29.29 -14.06
C ARG A 314 34.19 29.43 -14.89
N HIS A 315 35.11 30.31 -14.48
CA HIS A 315 36.38 30.52 -15.19
C HIS A 315 37.32 29.32 -15.06
N GLU A 316 37.39 28.71 -13.87
CA GLU A 316 38.18 27.51 -13.65
C GLU A 316 37.61 26.29 -14.39
N LEU A 317 36.28 26.14 -14.42
CA LEU A 317 35.59 25.14 -15.24
C LEU A 317 35.89 25.32 -16.72
N ARG A 318 35.87 26.55 -17.25
CA ARG A 318 36.23 26.83 -18.66
C ARG A 318 37.66 26.39 -19.01
N ALA A 319 38.61 26.51 -18.09
CA ALA A 319 39.97 26.08 -18.31
C ALA A 319 40.08 24.55 -18.34
N LYS A 320 39.36 23.86 -17.45
CA LYS A 320 39.36 22.38 -17.32
C LYS A 320 38.47 21.64 -18.34
N GLU A 321 37.44 22.28 -18.89
CA GLU A 321 36.62 21.70 -19.96
C GLU A 321 37.28 21.81 -21.36
N ARG A 322 38.32 22.64 -21.49
CA ARG A 322 39.13 22.76 -22.72
C ARG A 322 40.16 21.65 -22.88
N THR A 323 40.48 20.93 -21.80
CA THR A 323 41.32 19.74 -21.86
C THR A 323 40.53 18.59 -22.49
N VAL A 324 40.94 18.19 -23.70
CA VAL A 324 40.42 17.00 -24.36
C VAL A 324 40.89 15.79 -23.57
N LEU A 325 39.95 15.02 -23.02
CA LEU A 325 40.24 13.74 -22.37
C LEU A 325 40.36 12.67 -23.46
N ASP A 326 41.51 12.03 -23.53
CA ASP A 326 41.74 10.90 -24.43
C ASP A 326 41.21 9.62 -23.78
N PHE A 327 40.17 9.05 -24.39
CA PHE A 327 39.52 7.81 -23.96
C PHE A 327 39.85 6.64 -24.91
N THR A 328 40.94 6.72 -25.68
CA THR A 328 41.40 5.61 -26.51
C THR A 328 41.67 4.38 -25.62
N GLY A 329 40.72 3.44 -25.65
CA GLY A 329 40.87 2.11 -25.07
C GLY A 329 41.45 1.16 -26.11
N ASN A 330 42.05 0.07 -25.65
CA ASN A 330 42.49 -1.02 -26.53
C ASN A 330 41.28 -1.54 -27.34
N GLU A 331 41.33 -1.48 -28.66
CA GLU A 331 40.25 -1.87 -29.59
C GLU A 331 39.91 -3.39 -29.58
N ASN A 332 40.56 -4.17 -28.71
CA ASN A 332 40.50 -5.64 -28.69
C ASN A 332 39.70 -6.24 -27.52
N GLU A 333 38.90 -5.46 -26.79
CA GLU A 333 38.07 -6.03 -25.72
C GLU A 333 36.74 -6.61 -26.23
N SER A 334 36.48 -7.87 -25.86
CA SER A 334 35.22 -8.55 -26.16
C SER A 334 34.02 -7.90 -25.48
N TYR A 335 32.94 -7.74 -26.22
CA TYR A 335 31.66 -7.26 -25.74
C TYR A 335 31.13 -8.09 -24.55
N ASN A 336 30.61 -7.43 -23.51
CA ASN A 336 30.19 -8.04 -22.23
C ASN A 336 31.31 -8.64 -21.35
N HIS A 337 32.57 -8.23 -21.52
CA HIS A 337 33.58 -8.59 -20.54
C HIS A 337 33.18 -8.09 -19.13
N ILE A 338 33.49 -8.90 -18.11
CA ILE A 338 33.21 -8.58 -16.72
C ILE A 338 33.91 -7.27 -16.37
N PHE A 339 33.11 -6.27 -15.97
CA PHE A 339 33.62 -4.99 -15.50
C PHE A 339 34.20 -5.16 -14.09
N THR A 340 35.50 -4.95 -13.94
CA THR A 340 36.20 -5.14 -12.66
C THR A 340 36.36 -3.82 -11.91
N LEU A 341 36.58 -3.90 -10.60
CA LEU A 341 36.92 -2.73 -9.78
C LEU A 341 38.16 -1.99 -10.29
N ARG A 342 39.10 -2.71 -10.93
CA ARG A 342 40.30 -2.12 -11.53
C ARG A 342 39.95 -1.21 -12.70
N ASP A 343 38.99 -1.60 -13.53
CA ASP A 343 38.53 -0.81 -14.67
C ASP A 343 37.84 0.47 -14.21
N LEU A 344 37.06 0.39 -13.14
CA LEU A 344 36.47 1.55 -12.46
C LEU A 344 37.53 2.50 -11.92
N HIS A 345 38.54 1.97 -11.21
CA HIS A 345 39.63 2.78 -10.68
C HIS A 345 40.45 3.46 -11.78
N SER A 346 40.72 2.76 -12.89
CA SER A 346 41.41 3.34 -14.05
C SER A 346 40.59 4.47 -14.70
N ALA A 347 39.29 4.27 -14.94
CA ALA A 347 38.40 5.31 -15.48
C ALA A 347 38.26 6.52 -14.55
N LEU A 348 38.22 6.30 -13.23
CA LEU A 348 38.20 7.36 -12.23
C LEU A 348 39.53 8.12 -12.16
N SER A 349 40.67 7.44 -12.36
CA SER A 349 41.98 8.09 -12.37
C SER A 349 42.17 9.04 -13.56
N LEU A 350 41.63 8.69 -14.73
CA LEU A 350 41.61 9.54 -15.93
C LEU A 350 40.67 10.75 -15.80
N SER A 351 39.63 10.64 -14.98
CA SER A 351 38.63 11.70 -14.74
C SER A 351 38.86 12.48 -13.43
N ALA A 352 39.90 12.15 -12.66
CA ALA A 352 40.18 12.71 -11.33
C ALA A 352 40.42 14.24 -11.36
N ALA A 353 40.97 14.77 -12.46
CA ALA A 353 41.16 16.21 -12.64
C ALA A 353 39.84 16.99 -12.81
N THR A 354 38.76 16.29 -13.18
CA THR A 354 37.47 16.84 -13.59
C THR A 354 36.40 16.71 -12.49
N LEU A 355 36.50 15.66 -11.66
CA LEU A 355 35.56 15.33 -10.58
C LEU A 355 35.61 16.28 -9.37
N LEU A 356 36.74 16.94 -9.12
CA LEU A 356 36.94 17.85 -7.96
C LEU A 356 36.06 19.11 -7.96
N LEU A 357 35.30 19.38 -9.02
CA LEU A 357 34.40 20.55 -9.14
C LEU A 357 32.91 20.19 -9.24
N GLY A 358 32.51 18.94 -8.92
CA GLY A 358 31.11 18.52 -8.91
C GLY A 358 30.47 18.55 -10.30
N GLN A 359 31.14 17.93 -11.28
CA GLN A 359 30.71 17.90 -12.67
C GLN A 359 29.75 16.72 -12.97
N THR A 360 28.59 17.00 -13.57
CA THR A 360 27.71 15.98 -14.19
C THR A 360 28.17 15.56 -15.59
N THR A 361 29.06 16.32 -16.22
CA THR A 361 29.71 15.99 -17.50
C THR A 361 30.54 14.71 -17.40
N SER A 362 31.16 14.42 -16.26
CA SER A 362 31.86 13.16 -16.02
C SER A 362 30.90 11.97 -15.90
N HIS A 363 29.70 12.16 -15.37
CA HIS A 363 28.67 11.12 -15.33
C HIS A 363 28.12 10.82 -16.73
N MET A 364 27.94 11.83 -17.57
CA MET A 364 27.51 11.66 -18.97
C MET A 364 28.61 11.05 -19.84
N GLN A 365 29.89 11.35 -19.60
CA GLN A 365 31.03 10.76 -20.30
C GLN A 365 31.36 9.33 -19.85
N CYS A 366 31.21 9.01 -18.55
CA CYS A 366 31.24 7.64 -18.04
C CYS A 366 30.03 6.83 -18.54
N TYR A 367 28.87 7.48 -18.68
CA TYR A 367 27.70 6.88 -19.33
C TYR A 367 27.95 6.67 -20.82
N ASP A 368 28.63 7.59 -21.53
CA ASP A 368 29.05 7.38 -22.92
C ASP A 368 30.09 6.27 -23.07
N THR A 369 30.96 6.03 -22.08
CA THR A 369 31.86 4.85 -22.11
C THR A 369 31.10 3.55 -21.81
N TRP A 370 30.14 3.60 -20.89
CA TRP A 370 29.23 2.50 -20.59
C TRP A 370 28.29 2.17 -21.77
N VAL A 371 27.79 3.19 -22.46
CA VAL A 371 26.98 3.10 -23.67
C VAL A 371 27.85 2.68 -24.84
N ARG A 372 29.05 3.25 -25.09
CA ARG A 372 29.95 2.82 -26.19
C ARG A 372 30.47 1.39 -26.03
N LYS A 373 30.75 0.91 -24.80
CA LYS A 373 31.01 -0.53 -24.56
C LYS A 373 29.77 -1.41 -24.81
N ARG A 374 28.57 -0.82 -24.92
CA ARG A 374 27.30 -1.49 -25.24
C ARG A 374 26.67 -1.15 -26.61
N SER A 375 27.22 -0.22 -27.39
CA SER A 375 26.59 0.31 -28.60
C SER A 375 27.55 0.31 -29.78
N HIS A 376 27.70 -0.88 -30.37
CA HIS A 376 27.46 -0.99 -31.79
C HIS A 376 25.99 -1.36 -31.98
N PHE A 377 25.12 -0.36 -32.06
CA PHE A 377 23.81 -0.42 -32.74
C PHE A 377 23.27 1.01 -32.89
N PHE A 378 23.63 1.64 -34.00
CA PHE A 378 22.66 1.94 -35.06
C PHE A 378 23.23 1.41 -36.38
#